data_AF-A0A938V497-F1
#
_entry.id   AF-A0A938V497-F1
#
_cell.length_a   1.000
_cell.length_b   1.000
_cell.length_c   1.000
_cell.angle_alpha   90.00
_cell.angle_beta   90.00
_cell.angle_gamma   90.00
#
_symmetry.space_group_name_H-M   'P 1'
#
loop_
_entity.id
_entity.type
_entity.pdbx_description
1 polymer ?
#
loop_
_entity_poly.entity_id
_entity_poly.type
_entity_poly.pdbx_seq_one_letter_code
_entity_poly.pdbx_strand_id
1 'polypeptide(L)'
;METASGCIVVALDGPAGVGKSTVAMAIARELSLTYVETGALYRAVAFKARSEGIPLDDHPAVAQVAQALQVSFRMEGELNRVFLDGEDV
;
A
#
# COMPACT_ATOMS: atom_id res chain seq x y z
N MET A 1 15.99 16.59 -28.51
CA MET A 1 15.39 17.41 -27.44
C MET A 1 14.33 16.54 -26.81
N GLU A 2 14.71 15.81 -25.77
CA GLU A 2 13.86 14.85 -25.07
C GLU A 2 13.02 15.63 -24.07
N THR A 3 11.73 15.78 -24.35
CA THR A 3 10.81 16.34 -23.38
C THR A 3 10.68 15.33 -22.25
N ALA A 4 11.18 15.66 -21.05
CA ALA A 4 10.82 14.92 -19.86
C ALA A 4 9.30 14.97 -19.72
N SER A 5 8.61 13.91 -20.13
CA SER A 5 7.21 13.70 -19.81
C SER A 5 7.11 13.68 -18.29
N GLY A 6 6.51 14.72 -17.71
CA GLY A 6 6.39 14.84 -16.26
C GLY A 6 5.58 13.67 -15.71
N CYS A 7 6.16 12.93 -14.75
CA CYS A 7 5.41 11.93 -14.00
C CYS A 7 4.47 12.67 -13.02
N ILE A 8 3.17 12.40 -13.13
CA ILE A 8 2.17 12.97 -12.21
C ILE A 8 2.13 12.11 -10.95
N VAL A 9 2.42 12.72 -9.80
CA VAL A 9 2.31 12.09 -8.48
C VAL A 9 1.27 12.85 -7.66
N VAL A 10 0.27 12.15 -7.16
CA VAL A 10 -0.82 12.72 -6.35
C VAL A 10 -0.78 12.09 -4.96
N ALA A 11 -0.61 12.93 -3.93
CA ALA A 11 -0.73 12.51 -2.53
C ALA A 11 -2.11 12.93 -1.99
N LEU A 12 -2.75 12.03 -1.21
CA LEU A 12 -4.08 12.24 -0.64
C LEU A 12 -4.05 11.91 0.85
N ASP A 13 -4.01 12.96 1.67
CA ASP A 13 -3.91 12.87 3.13
C ASP A 13 -5.20 13.31 3.83
N GLY A 14 -5.41 12.79 5.03
CA GLY A 14 -6.58 13.09 5.86
C GLY A 14 -6.90 11.95 6.84
N PRO A 15 -7.84 12.16 7.78
CA PRO A 15 -8.14 11.19 8.83
C PRO A 15 -8.74 9.89 8.28
N ALA A 16 -8.71 8.82 9.08
CA ALA A 16 -9.36 7.56 8.70
C ALA A 16 -10.87 7.76 8.48
N GLY A 17 -11.47 7.00 7.56
CA GLY A 17 -12.92 7.01 7.33
C GLY A 17 -13.48 8.12 6.43
N VAL A 18 -12.69 9.11 5.99
CA VAL A 18 -13.18 10.19 5.09
C VAL A 18 -13.25 9.81 3.60
N GLY A 19 -13.05 8.54 3.25
CA GLY A 19 -13.17 8.06 1.87
C GLY A 19 -11.94 8.29 0.97
N LYS A 20 -10.76 8.56 1.55
CA LYS A 20 -9.51 8.80 0.77
C LYS A 20 -9.20 7.70 -0.25
N SER A 21 -9.28 6.44 0.15
CA SER A 21 -9.00 5.30 -0.73
C SER A 21 -9.99 5.25 -1.91
N THR A 22 -11.26 5.54 -1.67
CA THR A 22 -12.30 5.60 -2.71
C THR A 22 -12.00 6.71 -3.72
N VAL A 23 -11.69 7.92 -3.24
CA VAL A 23 -11.36 9.06 -4.10
C VAL A 23 -10.05 8.84 -4.85
N ALA A 24 -9.02 8.30 -4.18
CA ALA A 24 -7.73 7.97 -4.79
C ALA A 24 -7.88 6.96 -5.92
N MET A 25 -8.70 5.93 -5.73
CA MET A 25 -8.99 4.94 -6.76
C MET A 25 -9.74 5.54 -7.95
N ALA A 26 -10.72 6.43 -7.71
CA ALA A 26 -11.42 7.13 -8.78
C ALA A 26 -10.47 8.01 -9.60
N ILE A 27 -9.60 8.78 -8.94
CA ILE A 27 -8.58 9.61 -9.61
C ILE A 27 -7.60 8.74 -10.41
N ALA A 28 -7.13 7.63 -9.83
CA ALA A 28 -6.19 6.74 -10.48
C ALA A 28 -6.78 6.10 -11.75
N ARG A 29 -8.07 5.74 -11.73
CA ARG A 29 -8.78 5.24 -12.91
C ARG A 29 -8.94 6.31 -13.99
N GLU A 30 -9.42 7.49 -13.62
CA GLU A 30 -9.67 8.59 -14.55
C GLU A 30 -8.38 9.06 -15.25
N LEU A 31 -7.29 9.12 -14.49
CA LEU A 31 -6.00 9.62 -14.98
C LEU A 31 -5.04 8.52 -15.41
N SER A 32 -5.48 7.24 -15.41
CA SER A 32 -4.62 6.08 -15.69
C SER A 32 -3.32 6.05 -14.86
N LEU A 33 -3.41 6.43 -13.57
CA LEU A 33 -2.30 6.43 -12.62
C LEU A 33 -2.23 5.10 -11.86
N THR A 34 -1.04 4.78 -11.37
CA THR A 34 -0.88 3.70 -10.38
C THR A 34 -1.47 4.13 -9.05
N TYR A 35 -2.33 3.28 -8.47
CA TYR A 35 -2.87 3.47 -7.12
C TYR A 35 -1.98 2.77 -6.10
N VAL A 36 -1.59 3.50 -5.04
CA VAL A 36 -0.80 2.96 -3.93
C VAL A 36 -1.55 3.24 -2.63
N GLU A 37 -1.94 2.18 -1.90
CA GLU A 37 -2.53 2.29 -0.57
C GLU A 37 -1.48 2.05 0.52
N THR A 38 -0.89 3.12 1.04
CA THR A 38 0.11 3.02 2.11
C THR A 38 -0.45 2.39 3.38
N GLY A 39 -1.73 2.61 3.70
CA GLY A 39 -2.39 2.03 4.86
C GLY A 39 -2.39 0.50 4.86
N ALA A 40 -2.63 -0.12 3.69
CA ALA A 40 -2.53 -1.57 3.53
C ALA A 40 -1.10 -2.07 3.75
N LEU A 41 -0.09 -1.35 3.26
CA LEU A 41 1.31 -1.70 3.46
C LEU A 41 1.72 -1.69 4.94
N TYR A 42 1.32 -0.67 5.70
CA TYR A 42 1.58 -0.65 7.15
C TYR A 42 0.87 -1.79 7.89
N ARG A 43 -0.39 -2.08 7.53
CA ARG A 43 -1.13 -3.20 8.12
C ARG A 43 -0.50 -4.55 7.77
N ALA A 44 0.01 -4.70 6.55
CA ALA A 44 0.69 -5.90 6.11
C ALA A 44 1.96 -6.19 6.92
N VAL A 45 2.79 -5.18 7.15
CA VAL A 45 3.97 -5.30 8.03
C VAL A 45 3.56 -5.73 9.43
N ALA A 46 2.54 -5.07 10.01
CA ALA A 46 2.05 -5.42 11.34
C ALA A 46 1.47 -6.84 11.41
N PHE A 47 0.75 -7.26 10.36
CA PHE A 47 0.22 -8.61 10.24
C PHE A 47 1.34 -9.66 10.17
N LYS A 48 2.34 -9.45 9.31
CA LYS A 48 3.49 -10.34 9.17
C LYS A 48 4.28 -10.47 10.47
N ALA A 49 4.62 -9.34 11.11
CA ALA A 49 5.31 -9.34 12.40
C ALA A 49 4.53 -10.12 13.47
N ARG A 50 3.21 -9.90 13.56
CA ARG A 50 2.35 -10.67 14.49
C ARG A 50 2.31 -12.16 14.16
N SER A 51 2.28 -12.53 12.88
CA SER A 51 2.26 -13.93 12.45
C SER A 51 3.56 -14.68 12.78
N GLU A 52 4.68 -13.96 12.85
CA GLU A 52 6.00 -14.48 13.20
C GLU A 52 6.33 -14.37 14.70
N GLY A 53 5.39 -13.86 15.51
CA GLY A 53 5.57 -13.68 16.95
C GLY A 53 6.53 -12.54 17.33
N ILE A 54 6.80 -11.61 16.41
CA ILE A 54 7.65 -10.45 16.64
C ILE A 54 6.85 -9.37 17.41
N PRO A 55 7.33 -8.90 18.57
CA PRO A 55 6.71 -7.78 19.27
C PRO A 55 6.70 -6.50 18.42
N LEU A 56 5.57 -5.81 18.35
CA LEU A 56 5.44 -4.61 17.51
C LEU A 56 6.22 -3.40 18.05
N ASP A 57 6.64 -3.44 19.30
CA ASP A 57 7.52 -2.47 19.96
C ASP A 57 9.02 -2.78 19.76
N ASP A 58 9.38 -3.95 19.19
CA ASP A 58 10.73 -4.22 18.71
C ASP A 58 10.93 -3.58 17.32
N HIS A 59 11.19 -2.27 17.32
CA HIS A 59 11.29 -1.49 16.08
C HIS A 59 12.37 -2.04 15.12
N PRO A 60 13.57 -2.45 15.57
CA PRO A 60 14.55 -3.09 14.69
C PRO A 60 14.04 -4.37 14.03
N ALA A 61 13.37 -5.26 14.78
CA ALA A 61 12.83 -6.49 14.21
C ALA A 61 11.70 -6.21 13.21
N VAL A 62 10.78 -5.30 13.54
CA VAL A 62 9.70 -4.89 12.63
C VAL A 62 10.25 -4.25 11.35
N ALA A 63 11.35 -3.49 11.44
CA ALA A 63 12.01 -2.92 10.27
C ALA A 63 12.59 -4.01 9.35
N GLN A 64 13.13 -5.10 9.91
CA GLN A 64 13.60 -6.23 9.12
C GLN A 64 12.45 -6.94 8.41
N VAL A 65 11.30 -7.12 9.08
CA VAL A 65 10.07 -7.64 8.45
C VAL A 65 9.69 -6.77 7.26
N ALA A 66 9.64 -5.44 7.44
CA ALA A 66 9.28 -4.51 6.37
C ALA A 66 10.24 -4.56 5.17
N GLN A 67 11.53 -4.78 5.40
CA GLN A 67 12.54 -4.91 4.34
C GLN A 67 12.42 -6.22 3.55
N ALA A 68 12.02 -7.31 4.22
CA ALA A 68 11.88 -8.62 3.59
C ALA A 68 10.50 -8.85 2.94
N LEU A 69 9.49 -8.07 3.32
CA LEU A 69 8.11 -8.26 2.93
C LEU A 69 7.91 -8.12 1.40
N GLN A 70 7.34 -9.14 0.77
CA GLN A 70 6.89 -9.04 -0.61
C GLN A 70 5.40 -8.68 -0.64
N VAL A 71 5.10 -7.44 -1.04
CA VAL A 71 3.73 -6.94 -1.17
C VAL A 71 3.39 -6.75 -2.63
N SER A 72 2.22 -7.26 -3.04
CA SER A 72 1.63 -6.88 -4.33
C SER A 72 0.16 -6.49 -4.16
N PHE A 73 -0.28 -5.57 -5.01
CA PHE A 73 -1.65 -5.09 -5.03
C PHE A 73 -2.31 -5.57 -6.32
N ARG A 74 -3.52 -6.12 -6.21
CA ARG A 74 -4.32 -6.50 -7.39
C ARG A 74 -5.70 -5.88 -7.29
N MET A 75 -6.07 -5.17 -8.33
CA MET A 75 -7.41 -4.61 -8.47
C MET A 75 -8.38 -5.70 -8.93
N GLU A 76 -9.39 -5.98 -8.13
CA GLU A 76 -10.54 -6.82 -8.48
C GLU A 76 -11.82 -5.99 -8.38
N GLY A 77 -12.28 -5.47 -9.54
CA GLY A 77 -13.37 -4.50 -9.56
C GLY A 77 -12.98 -3.24 -8.78
N GLU A 78 -13.74 -2.93 -7.73
CA GLU A 78 -13.51 -1.79 -6.82
C GLU A 78 -12.69 -2.14 -5.57
N LEU A 79 -12.26 -3.39 -5.44
CA LEU A 79 -11.45 -3.85 -4.32
C LEU A 79 -9.98 -3.85 -4.72
N ASN A 80 -9.14 -3.28 -3.88
CA ASN A 80 -7.70 -3.42 -3.97
C ASN A 80 -7.27 -4.55 -3.03
N ARG A 81 -7.02 -5.75 -3.56
CA ARG A 81 -6.54 -6.89 -2.77
C ARG A 81 -5.05 -6.77 -2.52
N VAL A 82 -4.65 -7.19 -1.33
CA VAL A 82 -3.27 -7.13 -0.85
C VAL A 82 -2.76 -8.55 -0.73
N PHE A 83 -1.67 -8.85 -1.42
CA PHE A 83 -1.03 -10.15 -1.33
C PHE A 83 0.31 -10.00 -0.62
N LEU A 84 0.52 -10.82 0.42
CA LEU A 84 1.77 -10.94 1.17
C LEU A 84 2.39 -12.28 0.88
N ASP A 85 3.63 -12.27 0.38
CA ASP A 85 4.36 -13.48 0.00
C ASP A 85 3.55 -14.39 -0.96
N GLY A 86 2.65 -13.79 -1.75
CA GLY A 86 1.77 -14.49 -2.70
C GLY A 86 0.40 -14.91 -2.14
N GLU A 87 0.15 -14.73 -0.84
CA GLU A 87 -1.11 -15.07 -0.17
C GLU A 87 -2.00 -13.83 0.04
N ASP A 88 -3.29 -13.97 -0.18
CA ASP A 88 -4.29 -12.91 0.07
C ASP A 88 -4.55 -12.76 1.58
N VAL A 89 -4.59 -11.53 2.09
CA VAL A 89 -4.68 -11.22 3.53
C VAL A 89 -5.68 -10.13 3.88
#